data_AF-A0A1N7A4U2-F1
#
_entry.id   AF-A0A1N7A4U2-F1
#
_cell.length_a   1.000
_cell.length_b   1.000
_cell.length_c   1.000
_cell.angle_alpha   90.00
_cell.angle_beta   90.00
_cell.angle_gamma   90.00
#
_symmetry.space_group_name_H-M   'P 1'
#
loop_
_entity.id
_entity.type
_entity.pdbx_description
1 polymer ?
#
loop_
_entity_poly.entity_id
_entity_poly.type
_entity_poly.pdbx_seq_one_letter_code
_entity_poly.pdbx_strand_id
1 'polypeptide(L)'
;MWKKIKQLIFIILVLNVVFIIWGRFFNPPITLTQIGGLFEYGKLHRDYISYDEMGSNVKKAVIASEDQKFFDHDGFDYTAIEKAMKYNEKGKKIRGGSTISQQTAKNVFLWQGRSWVRKGLEAVYTFIIEKVWTKDIILERYLNSIEMGQGVFGVEAAAQYYFGKSSKDLSTSDAAWIAAVLPNPKKYDPKNPSPYLRKKHNWIMRQMRNVSLK
;
A
#
# COMPACT_ATOMS: atom_id res chain seq x y z
N MET A 1 -24.01 -0.39 -33.76
CA MET A 1 -22.93 0.23 -32.96
C MET A 1 -23.21 0.19 -31.45
N TRP A 2 -24.35 0.71 -30.98
CA TRP A 2 -24.72 0.75 -29.55
C TRP A 2 -24.76 -0.61 -28.83
N LYS A 3 -25.28 -1.66 -29.47
CA LYS A 3 -25.28 -3.03 -28.91
C LYS A 3 -23.84 -3.54 -28.63
N LYS A 4 -22.89 -3.28 -29.54
CA LYS A 4 -21.48 -3.66 -29.37
C LYS A 4 -20.81 -2.88 -28.23
N ILE A 5 -21.13 -1.59 -28.09
CA ILE A 5 -20.64 -0.76 -26.96
C ILE A 5 -21.15 -1.29 -25.62
N LYS A 6 -22.46 -1.57 -25.51
CA LYS A 6 -23.04 -2.16 -24.29
C LYS A 6 -22.42 -3.51 -23.95
N GLN A 7 -22.21 -4.36 -24.95
CA GLN A 7 -21.55 -5.65 -24.78
C GLN A 7 -20.10 -5.48 -24.30
N LEU A 8 -19.35 -4.53 -24.86
CA LEU A 8 -17.99 -4.24 -24.42
C LEU A 8 -17.94 -3.76 -22.97
N ILE A 9 -18.81 -2.82 -22.58
CA ILE A 9 -18.90 -2.32 -21.20
C ILE A 9 -19.22 -3.48 -20.25
N PHE A 10 -20.19 -4.33 -20.61
CA PHE A 10 -20.54 -5.49 -19.80
C PHE A 10 -19.35 -6.45 -19.62
N ILE A 11 -18.61 -6.75 -20.69
CA ILE A 11 -17.40 -7.59 -20.62
C ILE A 11 -16.36 -6.97 -19.69
N ILE A 12 -16.10 -5.66 -19.79
CA ILE A 12 -15.14 -4.97 -18.91
C ILE A 12 -15.56 -5.07 -17.44
N LEU A 13 -16.85 -4.92 -17.15
CA LEU A 13 -17.38 -5.05 -15.79
C LEU A 13 -17.23 -6.48 -15.26
N VAL A 14 -17.57 -7.49 -16.07
CA VAL A 14 -17.41 -8.90 -15.70
C VAL A 14 -15.94 -9.23 -15.46
N LEU A 15 -15.04 -8.82 -16.36
CA LEU A 15 -13.60 -9.02 -16.19
C LEU A 15 -13.08 -8.34 -14.93
N ASN A 16 -13.60 -7.16 -14.57
CA ASN A 16 -13.25 -6.51 -13.31
C ASN A 16 -13.69 -7.32 -12.09
N VAL A 17 -14.93 -7.80 -12.08
CA VAL A 17 -15.43 -8.65 -10.98
C VAL A 17 -14.59 -9.93 -10.86
N VAL A 18 -14.31 -10.58 -11.98
CA VAL A 18 -13.46 -11.78 -12.02
C VAL A 18 -12.06 -11.46 -11.48
N PHE A 19 -11.48 -10.31 -11.85
CA PHE A 19 -10.16 -9.90 -11.37
C PHE A 19 -10.14 -9.61 -9.86
N ILE A 20 -11.19 -9.00 -9.31
CA ILE A 20 -11.34 -8.78 -7.87
C ILE A 20 -11.43 -10.12 -7.12
N ILE A 21 -12.24 -11.05 -7.63
CA ILE A 21 -12.37 -12.39 -7.02
C ILE A 21 -11.04 -13.15 -7.13
N TRP A 22 -10.38 -13.09 -8.28
CA TRP A 22 -9.07 -13.69 -8.48
C TRP A 22 -8.03 -13.11 -7.52
N GLY A 23 -8.06 -11.80 -7.29
CA GLY A 23 -7.18 -11.11 -6.34
C GLY A 23 -7.33 -11.58 -4.90
N ARG A 24 -8.44 -12.22 -4.53
CA ARG A 24 -8.62 -12.88 -3.23
C ARG A 24 -7.60 -14.02 -3.04
N PHE A 25 -7.25 -14.72 -4.12
CA PHE A 25 -6.43 -15.92 -4.08
C PHE A 25 -5.01 -15.68 -4.59
N PHE A 26 -4.82 -14.74 -5.50
CA PHE A 26 -3.54 -14.52 -6.17
C PHE A 26 -3.14 -13.05 -6.20
N ASN A 27 -1.84 -12.76 -6.13
CA ASN A 27 -1.30 -11.42 -6.30
C ASN A 27 -1.39 -10.98 -7.77
N PRO A 28 -1.72 -9.70 -8.09
CA PRO A 28 -1.81 -9.20 -9.48
C PRO A 28 -0.54 -9.53 -10.28
N PRO A 29 -0.63 -10.10 -11.50
CA PRO A 29 0.56 -10.53 -12.24
C PRO A 29 1.53 -9.37 -12.46
N ILE A 30 0.98 -8.19 -12.74
CA ILE A 30 1.64 -6.90 -12.74
C ILE A 30 0.60 -5.80 -12.50
N THR A 31 0.97 -4.71 -11.84
CA THR A 31 0.10 -3.54 -11.63
C THR A 31 0.48 -2.37 -12.55
N LEU A 32 -0.46 -1.45 -12.80
CA LEU A 32 -0.16 -0.21 -13.55
C LEU A 32 0.95 0.61 -12.87
N THR A 33 1.06 0.53 -11.54
CA THR A 33 2.12 1.20 -10.79
C THR A 33 3.49 0.57 -11.06
N GLN A 34 3.58 -0.77 -11.08
CA GLN A 34 4.80 -1.48 -11.43
C GLN A 34 5.22 -1.22 -12.88
N ILE A 35 4.27 -1.18 -13.81
CA ILE A 35 4.53 -0.81 -15.21
C ILE A 35 5.10 0.61 -15.28
N GLY A 36 4.48 1.57 -14.58
CA GLY A 36 4.98 2.94 -14.51
C GLY A 36 6.41 3.02 -13.96
N GLY A 37 6.70 2.28 -12.89
CA GLY A 37 8.06 2.17 -12.33
C GLY A 37 9.06 1.56 -13.31
N LEU A 38 8.67 0.53 -14.06
CA LEU A 38 9.52 -0.08 -15.09
C LEU A 38 9.91 0.94 -16.17
N PHE A 39 8.97 1.76 -16.65
CA PHE A 39 9.27 2.82 -17.61
C PHE A 39 10.13 3.95 -17.02
N GLU A 40 9.91 4.30 -15.75
CA GLU A 40 10.63 5.40 -15.09
C GLU A 40 12.07 5.03 -14.73
N TYR A 41 12.31 3.81 -14.27
CA TYR A 41 13.61 3.37 -13.74
C TYR A 41 14.37 2.41 -14.66
N GLY A 42 13.73 1.90 -15.71
CA GLY A 42 14.29 0.86 -16.59
C GLY A 42 14.47 -0.49 -15.90
N LYS A 43 13.95 -0.67 -14.69
CA LYS A 43 14.08 -1.89 -13.89
C LYS A 43 12.85 -2.13 -13.01
N LEU A 44 12.59 -3.40 -12.73
CA LEU A 44 11.53 -3.85 -11.82
C LEU A 44 12.08 -4.99 -10.96
N HIS A 45 12.43 -4.67 -9.71
CA HIS A 45 12.77 -5.65 -8.69
C HIS A 45 11.53 -5.90 -7.84
N ARG A 46 11.00 -7.12 -7.89
CA ARG A 46 9.83 -7.52 -7.13
C ARG A 46 9.91 -8.99 -6.76
N ASP A 47 9.32 -9.32 -5.62
CA ASP A 47 9.11 -10.69 -5.19
C ASP A 47 7.80 -10.77 -4.40
N TYR A 48 6.97 -11.74 -4.74
CA TYR A 48 5.67 -11.95 -4.10
C TYR A 48 5.76 -13.13 -3.16
N ILE A 49 5.57 -12.85 -1.88
CA ILE A 49 5.51 -13.86 -0.84
C ILE A 49 4.12 -13.87 -0.22
N SER A 50 3.72 -15.02 0.33
CA SER A 50 2.45 -15.16 1.05
C SER A 50 2.48 -14.38 2.37
N TYR A 51 1.30 -14.13 2.94
CA TYR A 51 1.19 -13.45 4.24
C TYR A 51 2.02 -14.14 5.32
N ASP A 52 2.03 -15.47 5.37
CA ASP A 52 2.71 -16.24 6.43
C ASP A 52 4.24 -16.23 6.30
N GLU A 53 4.75 -15.99 5.10
CA GLU A 53 6.18 -15.80 4.85
C GLU A 53 6.66 -14.40 5.26
N MET A 54 5.75 -13.41 5.32
CA MET A 54 6.09 -12.07 5.76
C MET A 54 6.32 -12.01 7.28
N GLY A 55 7.45 -11.40 7.69
CA GLY A 55 7.77 -11.20 9.09
C GLY A 55 6.75 -10.34 9.86
N SER A 56 6.48 -10.68 11.12
CA SER A 56 5.56 -9.91 11.96
C SER A 56 6.01 -8.46 12.16
N ASN A 57 7.32 -8.22 12.20
CA ASN A 57 7.88 -6.87 12.36
C ASN A 57 7.48 -5.94 11.21
N VAL A 58 7.52 -6.42 9.96
CA VAL A 58 7.20 -5.55 8.83
C VAL A 58 5.71 -5.28 8.69
N LYS A 59 4.86 -6.29 8.97
CA LYS A 59 3.40 -6.11 9.10
C LYS A 59 3.07 -5.02 10.12
N LYS A 60 3.63 -5.14 11.33
CA LYS A 60 3.44 -4.16 12.42
C LYS A 60 3.97 -2.78 12.08
N ALA A 61 5.15 -2.68 11.46
CA ALA A 61 5.76 -1.41 11.09
C ALA A 61 4.90 -0.63 10.08
N VAL A 62 4.38 -1.33 9.08
CA VAL A 62 3.54 -0.73 8.04
C VAL A 62 2.19 -0.31 8.59
N ILE A 63 1.50 -1.17 9.36
CA ILE A 63 0.26 -0.81 10.07
C ILE A 63 0.52 0.40 10.99
N ALA A 64 1.60 0.39 11.77
CA ALA A 64 1.94 1.48 12.68
C ALA A 64 2.18 2.83 11.98
N SER A 65 2.78 2.81 10.77
CA SER A 65 3.08 4.01 9.97
C SER A 65 1.89 4.53 9.20
N GLU A 66 1.16 3.64 8.53
CA GLU A 66 0.19 3.99 7.51
C GLU A 66 -1.24 3.96 8.03
N ASP A 67 -1.58 3.05 8.94
CA ASP A 67 -2.97 2.77 9.31
C ASP A 67 -3.09 2.01 10.64
N GLN A 68 -2.96 2.70 11.77
CA GLN A 68 -2.93 2.07 13.09
C GLN A 68 -4.23 1.35 13.49
N LYS A 69 -5.35 1.71 12.86
CA LYS A 69 -6.68 1.14 13.10
C LYS A 69 -7.09 0.16 12.00
N PHE A 70 -6.13 -0.33 11.21
CA PHE A 70 -6.39 -1.16 10.02
C PHE A 70 -7.39 -2.31 10.26
N PHE A 71 -7.28 -2.99 11.40
CA PHE A 71 -8.13 -4.11 11.77
C PHE A 71 -9.47 -3.72 12.44
N ASP A 72 -9.72 -2.43 12.64
CA ASP A 72 -10.88 -1.92 13.40
C ASP A 72 -11.88 -1.15 12.51
N HIS A 73 -11.54 -0.89 11.25
CA HIS A 73 -12.43 -0.21 10.29
C HIS A 73 -12.65 -1.04 9.03
N ASP A 74 -13.68 -0.72 8.24
CA ASP A 74 -14.02 -1.38 6.97
C ASP A 74 -13.52 -0.57 5.76
N GLY A 75 -12.20 -0.35 5.70
CA GLY A 75 -11.53 0.39 4.62
C GLY A 75 -11.42 1.90 4.77
N PHE A 76 -12.17 2.54 5.66
CA PHE A 76 -12.11 3.99 5.85
C PHE A 76 -11.98 4.35 7.33
N ASP A 77 -10.91 5.04 7.71
CA ASP A 77 -10.80 5.67 9.02
C ASP A 77 -11.40 7.09 8.96
N TYR A 78 -12.70 7.20 9.25
CA TYR A 78 -13.41 8.47 9.29
C TYR A 78 -12.79 9.47 10.27
N THR A 79 -12.24 9.00 11.39
CA THR A 79 -11.57 9.88 12.37
C THR A 79 -10.28 10.45 11.78
N ALA A 80 -9.49 9.64 11.06
CA ALA A 80 -8.29 10.11 10.39
C ALA A 80 -8.62 11.06 9.24
N ILE A 81 -9.67 10.79 8.46
CA ILE A 81 -10.16 11.65 7.37
C ILE A 81 -10.55 13.02 7.93
N GLU A 82 -11.38 13.06 8.98
CA GLU A 82 -11.82 14.31 9.59
C GLU A 82 -10.65 15.12 10.16
N LYS A 83 -9.72 14.45 10.86
CA LYS A 83 -8.49 15.08 11.37
C LYS A 83 -7.62 15.63 10.23
N ALA A 84 -7.51 14.92 9.11
CA ALA A 84 -6.77 15.37 7.95
C ALA A 84 -7.44 16.60 7.31
N MET A 85 -8.77 16.61 7.17
CA MET A 85 -9.53 17.76 6.66
C MET A 85 -9.31 19.01 7.53
N LYS A 86 -9.55 18.90 8.84
CA LYS A 86 -9.33 20.00 9.81
C LYS A 86 -7.90 20.52 9.82
N TYR A 87 -6.90 19.64 9.59
CA TYR A 87 -5.50 20.05 9.48
C TYR A 87 -5.23 20.80 8.16
N ASN A 88 -5.80 20.31 7.06
CA ASN A 88 -5.59 20.88 5.73
C ASN A 88 -6.25 22.25 5.57
N GLU A 89 -7.38 22.50 6.25
CA GLU A 89 -8.05 23.81 6.32
C GLU A 89 -7.15 24.91 6.93
N LYS A 90 -6.27 24.55 7.87
CA LYS A 90 -5.40 25.51 8.57
C LYS A 90 -4.13 25.89 7.80
N GLY A 91 -3.93 25.31 6.61
CA GLY A 91 -2.97 25.76 5.59
C GLY A 91 -1.49 25.68 5.97
N LYS A 92 -0.75 24.76 5.33
CA LYS A 92 0.71 24.82 5.00
C LYS A 92 1.23 23.52 4.40
N LYS A 93 0.72 22.37 4.84
CA LYS A 93 1.11 21.04 4.35
C LYS A 93 -0.11 20.14 4.32
N ILE A 94 -0.33 19.43 3.21
CA ILE A 94 -1.45 18.48 3.12
C ILE A 94 -1.06 17.20 3.87
N ARG A 95 -1.89 16.79 4.84
CA ARG A 95 -1.83 15.45 5.44
C ARG A 95 -2.76 14.51 4.68
N GLY A 96 -2.24 13.33 4.36
CA GLY A 96 -3.05 12.22 3.87
C GLY A 96 -3.80 11.55 5.01
N GLY A 97 -4.98 11.02 4.71
CA GLY A 97 -5.77 10.18 5.62
C GLY A 97 -6.25 8.91 4.91
N SER A 98 -5.44 8.37 3.99
CA SER A 98 -5.80 7.15 3.25
C SER A 98 -5.32 5.91 3.99
N THR A 99 -6.23 4.96 4.19
CA THR A 99 -6.00 3.66 4.85
C THR A 99 -5.17 2.72 3.98
N ILE A 100 -4.67 1.63 4.56
CA ILE A 100 -3.99 0.57 3.79
C ILE A 100 -4.90 0.02 2.70
N SER A 101 -6.20 -0.15 2.97
CA SER A 101 -7.18 -0.66 2.00
C SER A 101 -7.36 0.30 0.83
N GLN A 102 -7.45 1.61 1.09
CA GLN A 102 -7.50 2.64 0.04
C GLN A 102 -6.24 2.65 -0.81
N GLN A 103 -5.07 2.52 -0.18
CA GLN A 103 -3.82 2.46 -0.90
C GLN A 103 -3.69 1.15 -1.70
N THR A 104 -4.21 0.03 -1.20
CA THR A 104 -4.26 -1.25 -1.93
C THR A 104 -5.13 -1.12 -3.18
N ALA A 105 -6.33 -0.56 -3.02
CA ALA A 105 -7.25 -0.29 -4.13
C ALA A 105 -6.57 0.57 -5.21
N LYS A 106 -5.87 1.63 -4.80
CA LYS A 106 -5.10 2.50 -5.69
C LYS A 106 -4.00 1.74 -6.44
N ASN A 107 -3.18 0.96 -5.74
CA ASN A 107 -1.99 0.34 -6.34
C ASN A 107 -2.31 -0.90 -7.19
N VAL A 108 -3.36 -1.65 -6.86
CA VAL A 108 -3.74 -2.88 -7.56
C VAL A 108 -4.62 -2.60 -8.78
N PHE A 109 -5.62 -1.72 -8.66
CA PHE A 109 -6.65 -1.56 -9.70
C PHE A 109 -6.55 -0.25 -10.49
N LEU A 110 -5.84 0.75 -9.96
CA LEU A 110 -5.85 2.09 -10.50
C LEU A 110 -4.44 2.55 -10.91
N TRP A 111 -4.37 3.77 -11.42
CA TRP A 111 -3.15 4.43 -11.85
C TRP A 111 -2.67 5.48 -10.84
N GLN A 112 -1.42 5.92 -10.96
CA GLN A 112 -0.87 6.99 -10.11
C GLN A 112 -1.36 8.38 -10.57
N GLY A 113 -1.32 9.37 -9.67
CA GLY A 113 -1.70 10.76 -9.94
C GLY A 113 -2.81 11.28 -9.04
N ARG A 114 -3.07 12.59 -9.05
CA ARG A 114 -4.15 13.21 -8.25
C ARG A 114 -5.34 13.53 -9.16
N SER A 115 -6.48 12.89 -8.91
CA SER A 115 -7.73 13.13 -9.62
C SER A 115 -8.90 12.77 -8.71
N TRP A 116 -9.92 13.63 -8.65
CA TRP A 116 -11.15 13.37 -7.90
C TRP A 116 -11.92 12.18 -8.45
N VAL A 117 -11.94 12.00 -9.78
CA VAL A 117 -12.55 10.83 -10.42
C VAL A 117 -11.83 9.55 -9.97
N ARG A 118 -10.49 9.54 -10.04
CA ARG A 118 -9.69 8.41 -9.56
C ARG A 118 -9.93 8.15 -8.08
N LYS A 119 -10.04 9.19 -7.25
CA LYS A 119 -10.30 9.05 -5.81
C LYS A 119 -11.70 8.49 -5.52
N GLY A 120 -12.70 8.83 -6.34
CA GLY A 120 -14.02 8.21 -6.29
C GLY A 120 -13.98 6.72 -6.63
N LEU A 121 -13.28 6.34 -7.69
CA LEU A 121 -13.05 4.93 -8.02
C LEU A 121 -12.29 4.19 -6.92
N GLU A 122 -11.28 4.83 -6.33
CA GLU A 122 -10.53 4.27 -5.20
C GLU A 122 -11.45 3.94 -4.03
N ALA A 123 -12.42 4.81 -3.72
CA ALA A 123 -13.41 4.55 -2.68
C ALA A 123 -14.31 3.35 -3.02
N VAL A 124 -14.77 3.24 -4.26
CA VAL A 124 -15.59 2.10 -4.74
C VAL A 124 -14.81 0.80 -4.61
N TYR A 125 -13.57 0.73 -5.14
CA TYR A 125 -12.74 -0.47 -5.02
C TYR A 125 -12.42 -0.80 -3.57
N THR A 126 -12.14 0.19 -2.73
CA THR A 126 -11.89 0.00 -1.29
C THR A 126 -13.07 -0.71 -0.63
N PHE A 127 -14.29 -0.22 -0.87
CA PHE A 127 -15.50 -0.84 -0.33
C PHE A 127 -15.65 -2.29 -0.82
N ILE A 128 -15.43 -2.54 -2.10
CA ILE A 128 -15.56 -3.89 -2.66
C ILE A 128 -14.53 -4.85 -2.06
N ILE A 129 -13.24 -4.48 -2.01
CA ILE A 129 -12.21 -5.37 -1.47
C ILE A 129 -12.40 -5.63 0.02
N GLU A 130 -12.90 -4.67 0.81
CA GLU A 130 -13.22 -4.90 2.23
C GLU A 130 -14.39 -5.86 2.44
N LYS A 131 -15.27 -6.01 1.45
CA LYS A 131 -16.34 -7.01 1.49
C LYS A 131 -15.91 -8.38 0.97
N VAL A 132 -14.96 -8.42 0.04
CA VAL A 132 -14.58 -9.65 -0.67
C VAL A 132 -13.28 -10.25 -0.17
N TRP A 133 -12.36 -9.47 0.40
CA TRP A 133 -11.05 -9.90 0.90
C TRP A 133 -11.00 -9.77 2.42
N THR A 134 -10.27 -10.68 3.08
CA THR A 134 -9.98 -10.55 4.51
C THR A 134 -8.88 -9.49 4.72
N LYS A 135 -8.73 -9.01 5.96
CA LYS A 135 -7.69 -8.03 6.31
C LYS A 135 -6.28 -8.53 6.00
N ASP A 136 -6.00 -9.80 6.22
CA ASP A 136 -4.70 -10.39 5.90
C ASP A 136 -4.43 -10.40 4.40
N ILE A 137 -5.45 -10.73 3.58
CA ILE A 137 -5.33 -10.68 2.11
C ILE A 137 -5.09 -9.23 1.66
N ILE A 138 -5.83 -8.26 2.19
CA ILE A 138 -5.62 -6.84 1.84
C ILE A 138 -4.19 -6.41 2.18
N LEU A 139 -3.71 -6.75 3.38
CA LEU A 139 -2.37 -6.41 3.83
C LEU A 139 -1.28 -7.11 3.01
N GLU A 140 -1.47 -8.38 2.65
CA GLU A 140 -0.57 -9.13 1.76
C GLU A 140 -0.47 -8.45 0.39
N ARG A 141 -1.62 -8.16 -0.24
CA ARG A 141 -1.67 -7.49 -1.56
C ARG A 141 -1.04 -6.10 -1.49
N TYR A 142 -1.25 -5.37 -0.40
CA TYR A 142 -0.58 -4.10 -0.17
C TYR A 142 0.94 -4.26 -0.12
N LEU A 143 1.43 -5.09 0.82
CA LEU A 143 2.86 -5.27 1.08
C LEU A 143 3.61 -5.84 -0.11
N ASN A 144 2.95 -6.59 -0.99
CA ASN A 144 3.56 -7.11 -2.22
C ASN A 144 3.53 -6.12 -3.40
N SER A 145 2.58 -5.19 -3.45
CA SER A 145 2.36 -4.36 -4.65
C SER A 145 2.92 -2.94 -4.57
N ILE A 146 3.22 -2.43 -3.37
CA ILE A 146 3.69 -1.05 -3.23
C ILE A 146 5.16 -0.86 -3.54
N GLU A 147 5.49 0.33 -4.05
CA GLU A 147 6.85 0.79 -4.23
C GLU A 147 7.48 1.16 -2.89
N MET A 148 8.64 0.58 -2.60
CA MET A 148 9.42 0.82 -1.36
C MET A 148 10.83 1.37 -1.65
N GLY A 149 11.17 1.56 -2.92
CA GLY A 149 12.39 2.16 -3.42
C GLY A 149 12.30 2.30 -4.95
N GLN A 150 13.23 3.01 -5.57
CA GLN A 150 13.20 3.24 -7.02
C GLN A 150 13.27 1.92 -7.80
N GLY A 151 12.13 1.50 -8.36
CA GLY A 151 11.98 0.23 -9.07
C GLY A 151 11.94 -1.00 -8.15
N VAL A 152 11.75 -0.82 -6.84
CA VAL A 152 11.68 -1.89 -5.84
C VAL A 152 10.25 -1.98 -5.31
N PHE A 153 9.56 -3.08 -5.64
CA PHE A 153 8.16 -3.30 -5.33
C PHE A 153 8.00 -4.55 -4.49
N GLY A 154 7.25 -4.42 -3.40
CA GLY A 154 7.04 -5.53 -2.48
C GLY A 154 8.03 -5.56 -1.32
N VAL A 155 7.56 -6.08 -0.20
CA VAL A 155 8.30 -6.07 1.07
C VAL A 155 9.53 -6.98 1.07
N GLU A 156 9.45 -8.13 0.41
CA GLU A 156 10.57 -9.05 0.28
C GLU A 156 11.70 -8.43 -0.55
N ALA A 157 11.35 -7.91 -1.73
CA ALA A 157 12.28 -7.18 -2.58
C ALA A 157 12.94 -6.00 -1.85
N ALA A 158 12.18 -5.25 -1.03
CA ALA A 158 12.72 -4.17 -0.22
C ALA A 158 13.69 -4.65 0.88
N ALA A 159 13.34 -5.74 1.57
CA ALA A 159 14.17 -6.34 2.61
C ALA A 159 15.53 -6.78 2.05
N GLN A 160 15.51 -7.46 0.90
CA GLN A 160 16.72 -7.89 0.19
C GLN A 160 17.52 -6.68 -0.32
N TYR A 161 16.86 -5.71 -0.95
CA TYR A 161 17.52 -4.53 -1.52
C TYR A 161 18.23 -3.66 -0.47
N TYR A 162 17.59 -3.39 0.67
CA TYR A 162 18.16 -2.50 1.68
C TYR A 162 19.06 -3.23 2.67
N PHE A 163 18.70 -4.46 3.06
CA PHE A 163 19.34 -5.13 4.20
C PHE A 163 19.97 -6.48 3.84
N GLY A 164 19.73 -7.02 2.64
CA GLY A 164 20.21 -8.35 2.25
C GLY A 164 19.63 -9.48 3.10
N LYS A 165 18.38 -9.31 3.56
CA LYS A 165 17.68 -10.25 4.44
C LYS A 165 16.31 -10.57 3.88
N SER A 166 15.77 -11.73 4.26
CA SER A 166 14.34 -11.98 4.08
C SER A 166 13.51 -11.01 4.89
N SER A 167 12.32 -10.65 4.40
CA SER A 167 11.35 -9.84 5.14
C SER A 167 10.95 -10.48 6.48
N LYS A 168 11.06 -11.81 6.59
CA LYS A 168 10.84 -12.57 7.82
C LYS A 168 11.88 -12.28 8.91
N ASP A 169 13.12 -12.00 8.52
CA ASP A 169 14.28 -11.83 9.40
C ASP A 169 14.60 -10.36 9.71
N LEU A 170 13.72 -9.44 9.28
CA LEU A 170 13.87 -8.03 9.58
C LEU A 170 13.76 -7.79 11.09
N SER A 171 14.76 -7.09 11.63
CA SER A 171 14.66 -6.55 12.98
C SER A 171 13.53 -5.52 13.06
N THR A 172 13.08 -5.20 14.28
CA THR A 172 12.10 -4.11 14.50
C THR A 172 12.57 -2.79 13.88
N SER A 173 13.88 -2.51 13.95
CA SER A 173 14.47 -1.30 13.36
C SER A 173 14.47 -1.34 11.83
N ASP A 174 14.87 -2.46 11.23
CA ASP A 174 14.91 -2.62 9.76
C ASP A 174 13.49 -2.48 9.16
N ALA A 175 12.51 -3.15 9.79
CA ALA A 175 11.11 -3.04 9.41
C ALA A 175 10.57 -1.59 9.53
N ALA A 176 10.91 -0.89 10.62
CA ALA A 176 10.53 0.51 10.80
C ALA A 176 11.15 1.43 9.75
N TRP A 177 12.35 1.13 9.26
CA TRP A 177 12.99 1.88 8.19
C TRP A 177 12.28 1.70 6.84
N ILE A 178 11.88 0.47 6.50
CA ILE A 178 11.05 0.21 5.29
C ILE A 178 9.74 0.99 5.38
N ALA A 179 9.05 0.95 6.52
CA ALA A 179 7.82 1.72 6.71
C ALA A 179 8.06 3.25 6.68
N ALA A 180 9.23 3.72 7.12
CA ALA A 180 9.54 5.15 7.14
C ALA A 180 9.62 5.77 5.74
N VAL A 181 10.00 4.99 4.72
CA VAL A 181 10.20 5.48 3.35
C VAL A 181 8.94 5.52 2.50
N LEU A 182 7.90 4.76 2.87
CA LEU A 182 6.63 4.64 2.13
C LEU A 182 5.96 5.97 1.71
N PRO A 183 6.03 7.07 2.49
CA PRO A 183 5.43 8.33 2.04
C PRO A 183 6.10 8.93 0.80
N ASN A 184 7.36 8.59 0.54
CA ASN A 184 8.09 9.04 -0.65
C ASN A 184 9.27 8.11 -0.98
N PRO A 185 9.00 6.89 -1.49
CA PRO A 185 10.03 5.87 -1.75
C PRO A 185 11.04 6.28 -2.82
N LYS A 186 10.70 7.28 -3.64
CA LYS A 186 11.57 7.84 -4.67
C LYS A 186 12.68 8.73 -4.11
N LYS A 187 12.42 9.37 -2.96
CA LYS A 187 13.33 10.36 -2.34
C LYS A 187 13.91 9.91 -1.00
N TYR A 188 13.21 9.04 -0.28
CA TYR A 188 13.63 8.61 1.04
C TYR A 188 14.45 7.32 0.92
N ASP A 189 15.62 7.33 1.56
CA ASP A 189 16.55 6.21 1.59
C ASP A 189 16.85 5.83 3.05
N PRO A 190 16.60 4.58 3.48
CA PRO A 190 16.98 4.09 4.80
C PRO A 190 18.47 4.19 5.11
N LYS A 191 19.33 4.07 4.08
CA LYS A 191 20.80 4.10 4.23
C LYS A 191 21.36 5.51 4.38
N ASN A 192 20.61 6.53 3.94
CA ASN A 192 20.98 7.93 4.10
C ASN A 192 19.82 8.78 4.66
N PRO A 193 19.41 8.55 5.93
CA PRO A 193 18.21 9.14 6.46
C PRO A 193 18.41 10.60 6.88
N SER A 194 17.50 11.48 6.45
CA SER A 194 17.41 12.85 6.97
C SER A 194 17.03 12.87 8.47
N PRO A 195 17.27 13.98 9.20
CA PRO A 195 16.79 14.13 10.58
C PRO A 195 15.28 13.90 10.74
N TYR A 196 14.49 14.32 9.74
CA TYR A 196 13.06 14.05 9.70
C TYR A 196 12.76 12.55 9.63
N LEU A 197 13.46 11.82 8.77
CA LEU A 197 13.26 10.38 8.59
C LEU A 197 13.68 9.61 9.85
N ARG A 198 14.78 9.99 10.50
CA ARG A 198 15.18 9.46 11.83
C ARG A 198 14.08 9.66 12.89
N LYS A 199 13.46 10.84 12.94
CA LYS A 199 12.35 11.11 13.86
C LYS A 199 11.13 10.24 13.54
N LYS A 200 10.82 10.05 12.25
CA LYS A 200 9.72 9.18 11.81
C LYS A 200 9.99 7.71 12.17
N HIS A 201 11.20 7.20 11.90
CA HIS A 201 11.63 5.85 12.29
C HIS A 201 11.44 5.60 13.79
N ASN A 202 11.98 6.48 14.64
CA ASN A 202 11.80 6.37 16.10
C ASN A 202 10.32 6.45 16.52
N TRP A 203 9.51 7.23 15.82
CA TRP A 203 8.07 7.26 16.07
C TRP A 203 7.44 5.91 15.71
N ILE A 204 7.71 5.35 14.52
CA ILE A 204 7.21 4.04 14.08
C ILE A 204 7.60 2.95 15.08
N MET A 205 8.88 2.86 15.47
CA MET A 205 9.34 1.84 16.43
C MET A 205 8.55 1.87 17.75
N ARG A 206 8.18 3.06 18.23
CA ARG A 206 7.32 3.18 19.43
C ARG A 206 5.89 2.74 19.15
N GLN A 207 5.34 3.11 18.00
CA GLN A 207 3.96 2.77 17.63
C GLN A 207 3.77 1.28 17.31
N MET A 208 4.80 0.59 16.83
CA MET A 208 4.76 -0.86 16.59
C MET A 208 4.40 -1.67 17.84
N ARG A 209 4.74 -1.15 19.04
CA ARG A 209 4.39 -1.77 20.32
C ARG A 209 2.88 -1.76 20.60
N ASN A 210 2.16 -0.84 19.98
CA ASN A 210 0.71 -0.69 20.11
C ASN A 210 -0.07 -1.46 19.03
N VAL A 211 0.62 -2.09 18.08
CA VAL A 211 -0.02 -2.86 17.01
C VAL A 211 -0.10 -4.33 17.37
N SER A 212 -1.32 -4.84 17.45
CA SER A 212 -1.60 -6.27 17.47
C SER A 212 -1.95 -6.74 16.07
N LEU A 213 -1.33 -7.85 15.65
CA LEU A 213 -1.84 -8.61 14.51
C LEU A 213 -3.01 -9.46 15.04
N LYS A 214 -4.03 -9.68 14.21
CA LYS A 214 -5.17 -10.55 14.52
C LYS A 214 -4.98 -11.91 13.85
#